data_AF-A0A833D137-F1
#
_entry.id   AF-A0A833D137-F1
#
_cell.length_a   1.000
_cell.length_b   1.000
_cell.length_c   1.000
_cell.angle_alpha   90.00
_cell.angle_beta   90.00
_cell.angle_gamma   90.00
#
_symmetry.space_group_name_H-M   'P 1'
#
loop_
_entity.id
_entity.type
_entity.pdbx_description
1 polymer ?
#
loop_
_entity_poly.entity_id
_entity_poly.type
_entity_poly.pdbx_seq_one_letter_code
_entity_poly.pdbx_strand_id
1 'polypeptide(L)'
;IKVPWLLGLIATRSLDGVVPGIKELKAESEETIRKGMVAYGALQELKKDRNNQKAREIFEANQKALGHGLLLKKYTPNVVDATEDQIKKAAQDTVPNVPLLFWAFRVMVGLGFFFIAFFGYAFYLASRRRLEKKPWFLKLCVVSLPLPWISIESGWFVAEYGRQPWTVDGVLPTFLSGSTLPYSSVLTTLIAFVLFYSVLAVVDVLLMIKYVKLGPVAALSKGE
;
A
#
# COMPACT_ATOMS: atom_id res chain seq x y z
N ILE A 1 -13.71 -11.86 15.38
CA ILE A 1 -13.71 -10.81 16.41
C ILE A 1 -13.82 -9.45 15.70
N LYS A 2 -14.91 -8.72 15.92
CA LYS A 2 -15.16 -7.37 15.39
C LYS A 2 -15.32 -6.42 16.58
N VAL A 3 -14.59 -5.31 16.60
CA VAL A 3 -14.73 -4.25 17.63
C VAL A 3 -15.26 -3.01 16.90
N PRO A 4 -16.58 -2.77 16.92
CA PRO A 4 -17.24 -1.83 15.99
C PRO A 4 -16.80 -0.37 16.12
N TRP A 5 -16.40 0.09 17.30
CA TRP A 5 -16.10 1.50 17.57
C TRP A 5 -14.63 1.88 17.41
N LEU A 6 -13.73 0.90 17.33
CA LEU A 6 -12.28 1.16 17.32
C LEU A 6 -11.85 1.91 16.05
N LEU A 7 -12.52 1.64 14.93
CA LEU A 7 -12.24 2.31 13.65
C LEU A 7 -12.78 3.75 13.61
N GLY A 8 -13.91 4.07 14.25
CA GLY A 8 -14.43 5.45 14.31
C GLY A 8 -13.46 6.38 15.05
N LEU A 9 -12.95 5.95 16.19
CA LEU A 9 -11.94 6.71 16.95
C LEU A 9 -10.66 7.00 16.14
N ILE A 10 -10.23 6.06 15.30
CA ILE A 10 -9.01 6.19 14.50
C ILE A 10 -9.27 6.97 13.19
N ALA A 11 -10.37 6.68 12.49
CA ALA A 11 -10.65 7.17 11.15
C ALA A 11 -11.39 8.52 11.15
N THR A 12 -12.39 8.70 12.01
CA THR A 12 -13.21 9.93 12.06
C THR A 12 -12.86 10.83 13.23
N ARG A 13 -11.97 10.38 14.13
CA ARG A 13 -11.66 11.05 15.42
C ARG A 13 -12.91 11.37 16.23
N SER A 14 -14.00 10.63 16.02
CA SER A 14 -15.29 10.83 16.67
C SER A 14 -15.90 9.49 17.05
N LEU A 15 -16.76 9.51 18.08
CA LEU A 15 -17.48 8.32 18.52
C LEU A 15 -18.70 8.02 17.63
N ASP A 16 -19.22 9.03 16.94
CA ASP A 16 -20.48 8.96 16.20
C ASP A 16 -20.31 9.04 14.67
N GLY A 17 -19.09 9.27 14.17
CA GLY A 17 -18.80 9.36 12.74
C GLY A 17 -18.99 8.01 12.04
N VAL A 18 -19.88 7.99 11.04
CA VAL A 18 -20.13 6.79 10.24
C VAL A 18 -19.05 6.65 9.18
N VAL A 19 -18.37 5.51 9.17
CA VAL A 19 -17.43 5.14 8.09
C VAL A 19 -18.25 4.50 6.97
N PRO A 20 -18.24 5.07 5.75
CA PRO A 20 -19.05 4.58 4.65
C PRO A 20 -18.68 3.15 4.27
N GLY A 21 -19.69 2.37 3.90
CA GLY A 21 -19.52 0.99 3.47
C GLY A 21 -18.98 0.88 2.05
N ILE A 22 -18.40 -0.28 1.70
CA ILE A 22 -17.91 -0.55 0.34
C ILE A 22 -19.00 -0.35 -0.73
N LYS A 23 -20.27 -0.65 -0.41
CA LYS A 23 -21.38 -0.46 -1.35
C LYS A 23 -21.65 1.02 -1.64
N GLU A 24 -21.59 1.86 -0.61
CA GLU A 24 -21.79 3.31 -0.72
C GLU A 24 -20.64 3.94 -1.51
N LEU A 25 -19.39 3.55 -1.18
CA LEU A 25 -18.20 3.99 -1.92
C LEU A 25 -18.25 3.60 -3.39
N LYS A 26 -18.76 2.41 -3.73
CA LYS A 26 -18.95 2.01 -5.13
C LYS A 26 -19.98 2.88 -5.85
N ALA A 27 -21.11 3.18 -5.20
CA ALA A 27 -22.13 4.04 -5.79
C ALA A 27 -21.61 5.48 -5.99
N GLU A 28 -20.86 6.01 -5.03
CA GLU A 28 -20.20 7.31 -5.14
C GLU A 28 -19.15 7.32 -6.26
N SER A 29 -18.36 6.25 -6.39
CA SER A 29 -17.42 6.06 -7.49
C SER A 29 -18.12 6.04 -8.85
N GLU A 30 -19.26 5.36 -8.99
CA GLU A 30 -20.04 5.37 -10.24
C GLU A 30 -20.49 6.79 -10.63
N GLU A 31 -21.00 7.58 -9.68
CA GLU A 31 -21.39 8.97 -9.92
C GLU A 31 -20.17 9.84 -10.29
N THR A 32 -19.07 9.65 -9.58
CA THR A 32 -17.83 10.41 -9.82
C THR A 32 -17.23 10.07 -11.18
N ILE A 33 -17.29 8.81 -11.62
CA ILE A 33 -16.87 8.41 -12.97
C ILE A 33 -17.69 9.14 -14.03
N ARG A 34 -19.01 9.28 -13.86
CA ARG A 34 -19.86 10.03 -14.80
C ARG A 34 -19.46 11.50 -14.89
N LYS A 35 -19.22 12.16 -13.76
CA LYS A 35 -18.69 13.53 -13.72
C LYS A 35 -17.31 13.61 -14.41
N GLY A 36 -16.49 12.56 -14.22
CA GLY A 36 -15.19 12.42 -14.89
C GLY A 36 -15.29 12.27 -16.41
N MET A 37 -16.32 11.62 -16.94
CA MET A 37 -16.58 11.56 -18.39
C MET A 37 -16.88 12.94 -18.96
N VAL A 38 -17.69 13.73 -18.26
CA VAL A 38 -18.01 15.12 -18.63
C VAL A 38 -16.75 15.98 -18.61
N ALA A 39 -15.92 15.86 -17.56
CA ALA A 39 -14.64 16.55 -17.48
C ALA A 39 -13.70 16.15 -18.63
N TYR A 40 -13.64 14.87 -18.99
CA TYR A 40 -12.80 14.38 -20.09
C TYR A 40 -13.28 14.90 -21.45
N GLY A 41 -14.59 14.92 -21.69
CA GLY A 41 -15.18 15.50 -22.90
C GLY A 41 -14.84 17.00 -23.03
N ALA A 42 -15.03 17.77 -21.96
CA ALA A 42 -14.67 19.18 -21.91
C ALA A 42 -13.17 19.41 -22.16
N LEU A 43 -12.30 18.55 -21.61
CA LEU A 43 -10.86 18.61 -21.84
C LEU A 43 -10.49 18.35 -23.31
N GLN A 44 -11.18 17.43 -23.99
CA GLN A 44 -10.95 17.17 -25.41
C GLN A 44 -11.34 18.37 -26.28
N GLU A 45 -12.44 19.04 -25.94
CA GLU A 45 -12.84 20.27 -26.63
C GLU A 45 -11.85 21.41 -26.39
N LEU A 46 -11.38 21.59 -25.15
CA LEU A 46 -10.31 22.57 -24.83
C LEU A 46 -8.98 22.27 -25.53
N LYS A 47 -8.71 21.00 -25.82
CA LYS A 47 -7.50 20.59 -26.57
C LYS A 47 -7.60 21.00 -28.04
N LYS A 48 -8.79 20.98 -28.63
CA LYS A 48 -9.05 21.43 -30.01
C LYS A 48 -9.12 22.95 -30.09
N ASP A 49 -9.85 23.58 -29.16
CA ASP A 49 -10.01 25.03 -29.06
C ASP A 49 -9.82 25.50 -27.61
N ARG A 50 -8.65 26.11 -27.35
CA ARG A 50 -8.26 26.59 -26.03
C ARG A 50 -9.09 27.79 -25.55
N ASN A 51 -9.78 28.49 -26.45
CA ASN A 51 -10.54 29.70 -26.12
C ASN A 51 -12.03 29.42 -25.86
N ASN A 52 -12.46 28.15 -25.92
CA ASN A 52 -13.84 27.77 -25.66
C ASN A 52 -14.19 27.94 -24.17
N GLN A 53 -14.80 29.08 -23.84
CA GLN A 53 -15.17 29.45 -22.47
C GLN A 53 -16.17 28.45 -21.84
N LYS A 54 -17.15 27.96 -22.62
CA LYS A 54 -18.14 27.00 -22.14
C LYS A 54 -17.48 25.66 -21.76
N ALA A 55 -16.55 25.17 -22.58
CA ALA A 55 -15.80 23.95 -22.25
C ALA A 55 -14.92 24.15 -21.00
N ARG A 56 -14.38 25.36 -20.81
CA ARG A 56 -13.56 25.69 -19.64
C ARG A 56 -14.36 25.67 -18.34
N GLU A 57 -15.54 26.29 -18.34
CA GLU A 57 -16.44 26.28 -17.18
C GLU A 57 -16.86 24.85 -16.79
N ILE A 58 -17.22 24.02 -17.78
CA ILE A 58 -17.59 22.61 -17.55
C ILE A 58 -16.41 21.80 -16.99
N PHE A 59 -15.21 22.03 -17.53
CA PHE A 59 -14.00 21.38 -17.06
C PHE A 59 -13.66 21.77 -15.62
N GLU A 60 -13.63 23.06 -15.31
CA GLU A 60 -13.30 23.56 -13.96
C GLU A 60 -14.31 23.06 -12.91
N ALA A 61 -15.59 22.96 -13.27
CA ALA A 61 -16.63 22.40 -12.39
C ALA A 61 -16.44 20.90 -12.07
N ASN A 62 -15.84 20.12 -12.98
CA ASN A 62 -15.73 18.67 -12.86
C ASN A 62 -14.28 18.15 -12.77
N GLN A 63 -13.28 19.04 -12.72
CA GLN A 63 -11.86 18.70 -12.82
C GLN A 63 -11.42 17.65 -11.79
N LYS A 64 -11.97 17.71 -10.57
CA LYS A 64 -11.65 16.76 -9.49
C LYS A 64 -12.06 15.32 -9.81
N ALA A 65 -13.06 15.13 -10.67
CA ALA A 65 -13.56 13.82 -11.07
C ALA A 65 -12.81 13.25 -12.29
N LEU A 66 -11.92 14.04 -12.92
CA LEU A 66 -11.23 13.62 -14.14
C LEU A 66 -10.48 12.30 -13.97
N GLY A 67 -9.79 12.10 -12.85
CA GLY A 67 -9.05 10.85 -12.60
C GLY A 67 -9.95 9.62 -12.54
N HIS A 68 -11.17 9.76 -12.02
CA HIS A 68 -12.19 8.70 -12.05
C HIS A 68 -12.68 8.43 -13.46
N GLY A 69 -12.87 9.47 -14.28
CA GLY A 69 -13.15 9.31 -15.71
C GLY A 69 -12.04 8.54 -16.44
N LEU A 70 -10.77 8.73 -16.05
CA LEU A 70 -9.64 8.02 -16.67
C LEU A 70 -9.62 6.51 -16.39
N LEU A 71 -10.30 6.01 -15.35
CA LEU A 71 -10.42 4.57 -15.10
C LEU A 71 -11.10 3.84 -16.27
N LEU A 72 -12.00 4.53 -16.97
CA LEU A 72 -12.69 3.98 -18.15
C LEU A 72 -11.74 3.66 -19.31
N LYS A 73 -10.55 4.28 -19.37
CA LYS A 73 -9.55 3.97 -20.41
C LYS A 73 -9.08 2.51 -20.39
N LYS A 74 -9.30 1.78 -19.29
CA LYS A 74 -9.06 0.35 -19.22
C LYS A 74 -10.03 -0.48 -20.06
N TYR A 75 -11.25 0.04 -20.29
CA TYR A 75 -12.33 -0.70 -20.96
C TYR A 75 -12.75 -0.10 -22.31
N THR A 76 -12.53 1.19 -22.53
CA THR A 76 -12.87 1.88 -23.78
C THR A 76 -11.80 2.90 -24.16
N PRO A 77 -11.41 2.99 -25.45
CA PRO A 77 -10.54 4.06 -25.93
C PRO A 77 -11.23 5.44 -25.85
N ASN A 78 -12.56 5.48 -25.97
CA ASN A 78 -13.37 6.70 -25.89
C ASN A 78 -14.13 6.74 -24.57
N VAL A 79 -13.63 7.55 -23.64
CA VAL A 79 -14.19 7.70 -22.28
C VAL A 79 -15.61 8.27 -22.31
N VAL A 80 -15.93 9.14 -23.29
CA VAL A 80 -17.23 9.86 -23.36
C VAL A 80 -18.39 8.91 -23.71
N ASP A 81 -18.12 7.86 -24.48
CA ASP A 81 -19.14 6.93 -24.99
C ASP A 81 -19.21 5.63 -24.16
N ALA A 82 -18.70 5.65 -22.93
CA ALA A 82 -18.65 4.46 -22.09
C ALA A 82 -20.07 3.96 -21.76
N THR A 83 -20.27 2.64 -21.86
CA THR A 83 -21.55 2.01 -21.53
C THR A 83 -21.75 1.91 -20.01
N GLU A 84 -23.00 1.75 -19.59
CA GLU A 84 -23.36 1.52 -18.18
C GLU A 84 -22.59 0.36 -17.54
N ASP A 85 -22.40 -0.73 -18.29
CA ASP A 85 -21.65 -1.88 -17.80
C ASP A 85 -20.15 -1.58 -17.63
N GLN A 86 -19.57 -0.72 -18.47
CA GLN A 86 -18.19 -0.29 -18.35
C GLN A 86 -17.99 0.64 -17.15
N ILE A 87 -18.95 1.53 -16.88
CA ILE A 87 -18.94 2.41 -15.70
C ILE A 87 -18.99 1.56 -14.42
N LYS A 88 -19.89 0.57 -14.35
CA LYS A 88 -19.98 -0.34 -13.20
C LYS A 88 -18.70 -1.14 -12.99
N LYS A 89 -18.08 -1.65 -14.07
CA LYS A 89 -16.80 -2.35 -13.99
C LYS A 89 -15.67 -1.44 -13.47
N ALA A 90 -15.57 -0.23 -14.01
CA ALA A 90 -14.59 0.75 -13.55
C ALA A 90 -14.77 1.14 -12.08
N ALA A 91 -16.02 1.30 -11.62
CA ALA A 91 -16.32 1.54 -10.22
C ALA A 91 -15.97 0.34 -9.33
N GLN A 92 -16.17 -0.89 -9.80
CA GLN A 92 -15.75 -2.09 -9.06
C GLN A 92 -14.24 -2.18 -8.88
N ASP A 93 -13.46 -1.79 -9.89
CA ASP A 93 -12.00 -1.77 -9.86
C ASP A 93 -11.42 -0.72 -8.89
N THR A 94 -12.22 0.24 -8.41
CA THR A 94 -11.79 1.19 -7.35
C THR A 94 -11.59 0.50 -6.00
N VAL A 95 -12.13 -0.70 -5.82
CA VAL A 95 -12.04 -1.45 -4.56
C VAL A 95 -10.99 -2.55 -4.70
N PRO A 96 -9.83 -2.43 -4.02
CA PRO A 96 -8.79 -3.45 -4.06
C PRO A 96 -9.25 -4.74 -3.36
N ASN A 97 -8.47 -5.82 -3.48
CA ASN A 97 -8.79 -7.11 -2.88
C ASN A 97 -8.85 -7.02 -1.34
N VAL A 98 -10.09 -6.92 -0.83
CA VAL A 98 -10.38 -6.70 0.60
C VAL A 98 -9.89 -7.84 1.49
N PRO A 99 -10.09 -9.13 1.16
CA PRO A 99 -9.52 -10.23 1.95
C PRO A 99 -8.01 -10.13 2.18
N LEU A 100 -7.25 -9.76 1.14
CA LEU A 100 -5.80 -9.70 1.23
C LEU A 100 -5.35 -8.55 2.16
N LEU A 101 -5.95 -7.36 1.99
CA LEU A 101 -5.70 -6.21 2.87
C LEU A 101 -6.09 -6.50 4.31
N PHE A 102 -7.23 -7.17 4.51
CA PHE A 102 -7.74 -7.53 5.83
C PHE A 102 -6.77 -8.42 6.61
N TRP A 103 -6.17 -9.42 5.96
CA TRP A 103 -5.20 -10.31 6.59
C TRP A 103 -3.84 -9.66 6.79
N ALA A 104 -3.34 -8.90 5.81
CA ALA A 104 -2.09 -8.15 5.95
C ALA A 104 -2.16 -7.17 7.13
N PHE A 105 -3.27 -6.44 7.26
CA PHE A 105 -3.50 -5.53 8.40
C PHE A 105 -3.50 -6.28 9.74
N ARG A 106 -4.12 -7.47 9.80
CA ARG A 106 -4.15 -8.29 11.03
C ARG A 106 -2.78 -8.80 11.43
N VAL A 107 -1.97 -9.23 10.47
CA VAL A 107 -0.60 -9.67 10.73
C VAL A 107 0.20 -8.49 11.30
N MET A 108 0.13 -7.32 10.67
CA MET A 108 0.80 -6.10 11.13
C MET A 108 0.37 -5.73 12.57
N VAL A 109 -0.93 -5.62 12.83
CA VAL A 109 -1.45 -5.24 14.15
C VAL A 109 -1.15 -6.32 15.20
N GLY A 110 -1.27 -7.59 14.85
CA GLY A 110 -0.94 -8.71 15.73
C GLY A 110 0.52 -8.70 16.16
N LEU A 111 1.44 -8.46 15.22
CA LEU A 111 2.86 -8.29 15.52
C LEU A 111 3.14 -7.02 16.32
N GLY A 112 2.43 -5.93 16.07
CA GLY A 112 2.52 -4.69 16.86
C GLY A 112 2.19 -4.92 18.34
N PHE A 113 1.05 -5.56 18.65
CA PHE A 113 0.70 -5.91 20.03
C PHE A 113 1.68 -6.92 20.64
N PHE A 114 2.16 -7.88 19.85
CA PHE A 114 3.21 -8.79 20.28
C PHE A 114 4.47 -8.02 20.69
N PHE A 115 4.94 -7.04 19.91
CA PHE A 115 6.13 -6.25 20.26
C PHE A 115 5.93 -5.41 21.52
N ILE A 116 4.76 -4.80 21.71
CA ILE A 116 4.46 -4.05 22.94
C ILE A 116 4.56 -4.98 24.17
N ALA A 117 3.94 -6.15 24.12
CA ALA A 117 4.01 -7.12 25.20
C ALA A 117 5.43 -7.68 25.39
N PHE A 118 6.12 -7.98 24.28
CA PHE A 118 7.46 -8.54 24.26
C PHE A 118 8.49 -7.58 24.87
N PHE A 119 8.53 -6.33 24.43
CA PHE A 119 9.43 -5.31 24.98
C PHE A 119 9.03 -4.88 26.40
N GLY A 120 7.73 -4.84 26.71
CA GLY A 120 7.26 -4.60 28.08
C GLY A 120 7.77 -5.67 29.05
N TYR A 121 7.70 -6.94 28.65
CA TYR A 121 8.24 -8.05 29.44
C TYR A 121 9.77 -8.07 29.49
N ALA A 122 10.44 -7.77 28.37
CA ALA A 122 11.90 -7.61 28.32
C ALA A 122 12.37 -6.54 29.32
N PHE A 123 11.72 -5.38 29.31
CA PHE A 123 11.99 -4.26 30.21
C PHE A 123 11.79 -4.67 31.66
N TYR A 124 10.67 -5.32 32.00
CA TYR A 124 10.42 -5.82 33.34
C TYR A 124 11.53 -6.78 33.84
N LEU A 125 11.94 -7.74 33.01
CA LEU A 125 13.02 -8.68 33.36
C LEU A 125 14.37 -7.97 33.52
N ALA A 126 14.66 -6.97 32.67
CA ALA A 126 15.86 -6.16 32.74
C ALA A 126 15.91 -5.36 34.04
N SER A 127 14.82 -4.66 34.41
CA SER A 127 14.71 -3.89 35.65
C SER A 127 14.88 -4.75 36.90
N ARG A 128 14.48 -6.03 36.85
CA ARG A 128 14.65 -6.99 37.94
C ARG A 128 15.99 -7.73 37.92
N ARG A 129 16.87 -7.48 36.94
CA ARG A 129 18.13 -8.21 36.71
C ARG A 129 17.92 -9.74 36.63
N ARG A 130 16.84 -10.17 35.97
CA ARG A 130 16.44 -11.59 35.85
C ARG A 130 16.48 -12.14 34.42
N LEU A 131 17.00 -11.39 33.46
CA LEU A 131 17.11 -11.79 32.05
C LEU A 131 17.82 -13.14 31.88
N GLU A 132 18.98 -13.30 32.50
CA GLU A 132 19.80 -14.51 32.40
C GLU A 132 19.12 -15.75 33.02
N LYS A 133 18.18 -15.55 33.95
CA LYS A 133 17.47 -16.64 34.65
C LYS A 133 16.32 -17.23 33.83
N LYS A 134 16.05 -16.70 32.62
CA LYS A 134 14.93 -17.12 31.76
C LYS A 134 15.43 -17.50 30.35
N PRO A 135 16.06 -18.68 30.18
CA PRO A 135 16.64 -19.09 28.89
C PRO A 135 15.60 -19.25 27.78
N TRP A 136 14.34 -19.56 28.11
CA TRP A 136 13.26 -19.60 27.12
C TRP A 136 12.99 -18.24 26.48
N PHE A 137 13.11 -17.15 27.26
CA PHE A 137 12.89 -15.80 26.77
C PHE A 137 14.03 -15.36 25.84
N LEU A 138 15.27 -15.72 26.17
CA LEU A 138 16.41 -15.48 25.29
C LEU A 138 16.28 -16.22 23.95
N LYS A 139 15.78 -17.46 23.95
CA LYS A 139 15.46 -18.19 22.72
C LYS A 139 14.35 -17.49 21.93
N LEU A 140 13.31 -16.99 22.61
CA LEU A 140 12.25 -16.22 21.97
C LEU A 140 12.79 -14.94 21.30
N CYS A 141 13.74 -14.24 21.91
CA CYS A 141 14.39 -13.07 21.30
C CYS A 141 15.02 -13.42 19.93
N VAL A 142 15.73 -14.54 19.85
CA VAL A 142 16.38 -14.98 18.60
C VAL A 142 15.34 -15.37 17.55
N VAL A 143 14.30 -16.11 17.92
CA VAL A 143 13.23 -16.50 17.00
C VAL A 143 12.39 -15.31 16.53
N SER A 144 12.33 -14.24 17.34
CA SER A 144 11.58 -13.03 17.01
C SER A 144 12.31 -12.12 16.03
N LEU A 145 13.59 -12.38 15.71
CA LEU A 145 14.36 -11.57 14.78
C LEU A 145 13.64 -11.30 13.45
N PRO A 146 13.11 -12.28 12.68
CA PRO A 146 12.43 -11.99 11.41
C PRO A 146 11.10 -11.22 11.53
N LEU A 147 10.49 -11.14 12.72
CA LEU A 147 9.13 -10.62 12.88
C LEU A 147 8.98 -9.12 12.53
N PRO A 148 9.91 -8.21 12.88
CA PRO A 148 9.81 -6.81 12.51
C PRO A 148 9.80 -6.60 11.00
N TRP A 149 10.61 -7.37 10.25
CA TRP A 149 10.60 -7.34 8.78
C TRP A 149 9.23 -7.74 8.23
N ILE A 150 8.65 -8.84 8.71
CA ILE A 150 7.30 -9.28 8.30
C ILE A 150 6.25 -8.21 8.61
N SER A 151 6.35 -7.58 9.78
CA SER A 151 5.42 -6.52 10.20
C SER A 151 5.51 -5.28 9.30
N ILE A 152 6.73 -4.85 8.95
CA ILE A 152 6.98 -3.68 8.11
C ILE A 152 6.51 -3.94 6.68
N GLU A 153 6.85 -5.09 6.10
CA GLU A 153 6.39 -5.47 4.75
C GLU A 153 4.86 -5.56 4.67
N SER A 154 4.23 -6.11 5.71
CA SER A 154 2.75 -6.15 5.81
C SER A 154 2.15 -4.73 5.87
N GLY A 155 2.79 -3.81 6.58
CA GLY A 155 2.36 -2.42 6.67
C GLY A 155 2.49 -1.67 5.33
N TRP A 156 3.63 -1.83 4.65
CA TRP A 156 3.83 -1.30 3.31
C TRP A 156 2.83 -1.88 2.31
N PHE A 157 2.57 -3.19 2.38
CA PHE A 157 1.57 -3.83 1.54
C PHE A 157 0.19 -3.22 1.76
N VAL A 158 -0.24 -3.02 3.01
CA VAL A 158 -1.53 -2.38 3.32
C VAL A 158 -1.60 -0.95 2.79
N ALA A 159 -0.53 -0.17 2.92
CA ALA A 159 -0.48 1.22 2.46
C ALA A 159 -0.50 1.34 0.93
N GLU A 160 0.35 0.57 0.24
CA GLU A 160 0.51 0.65 -1.22
C GLU A 160 -0.60 -0.06 -1.97
N TYR A 161 -0.93 -1.29 -1.56
CA TYR A 161 -2.01 -2.05 -2.20
C TYR A 161 -3.39 -1.48 -1.85
N GLY A 162 -3.54 -0.88 -0.67
CA GLY A 162 -4.78 -0.23 -0.23
C GLY A 162 -5.17 0.97 -1.09
N ARG A 163 -4.21 1.59 -1.78
CA ARG A 163 -4.42 2.74 -2.66
C ARG A 163 -4.66 2.34 -4.12
N GLN A 164 -4.48 1.07 -4.49
CA GLN A 164 -4.85 0.61 -5.83
C GLN A 164 -6.33 0.90 -6.09
N PRO A 165 -6.71 1.43 -7.27
CA PRO A 165 -5.95 1.48 -8.53
C PRO A 165 -5.22 2.81 -8.80
N TRP A 166 -4.87 3.58 -7.78
CA TRP A 166 -4.33 4.94 -7.94
C TRP A 166 -2.82 5.04 -7.72
N THR A 167 -2.12 5.70 -8.65
CA THR A 167 -0.73 6.20 -8.45
C THR A 167 -0.73 7.56 -7.76
N VAL A 168 -1.74 8.37 -8.04
CA VAL A 168 -2.06 9.60 -7.30
C VAL A 168 -3.55 9.54 -7.05
N ASP A 169 -3.94 9.55 -5.78
CA ASP A 169 -5.31 9.29 -5.35
C ASP A 169 -6.30 10.24 -6.03
N GLY A 170 -7.35 9.67 -6.62
CA GLY A 170 -8.39 10.38 -7.39
C GLY A 170 -7.92 11.09 -8.67
N VAL A 171 -6.63 11.07 -9.02
CA VAL A 171 -6.06 11.84 -10.13
C VAL A 171 -5.52 10.94 -11.24
N LEU A 172 -4.61 10.02 -10.92
CA LEU A 172 -3.89 9.24 -11.92
C LEU A 172 -3.97 7.73 -11.62
N PRO A 173 -4.65 6.94 -12.48
CA PRO A 173 -4.67 5.48 -12.38
C PRO A 173 -3.31 4.83 -12.64
N THR A 174 -3.05 3.70 -11.97
CA THR A 174 -1.78 2.96 -12.06
C THR A 174 -1.47 2.46 -13.45
N PHE A 175 -2.46 1.96 -14.18
CA PHE A 175 -2.29 1.45 -15.55
C PHE A 175 -1.94 2.55 -16.57
N LEU A 176 -2.19 3.83 -16.26
CA LEU A 176 -1.79 4.97 -17.09
C LEU A 176 -0.45 5.58 -16.66
N SER A 177 0.09 5.16 -15.52
CA SER A 177 1.33 5.71 -14.96
C SER A 177 2.60 5.03 -15.46
N GLY A 178 2.46 3.84 -16.06
CA GLY A 178 3.58 3.08 -16.60
C GLY A 178 4.06 3.62 -17.95
N SER A 179 5.37 3.55 -18.18
CA SER A 179 5.96 3.84 -19.49
C SER A 179 5.58 2.78 -20.52
N THR A 180 5.44 3.19 -21.79
CA THR A 180 5.18 2.30 -22.92
C THR A 180 6.46 1.56 -23.32
N LEU A 181 6.84 0.53 -22.56
CA LEU A 181 8.01 -0.31 -22.82
C LEU A 181 7.59 -1.73 -23.25
N PRO A 182 8.38 -2.41 -24.10
CA PRO A 182 8.16 -3.81 -24.40
C PRO A 182 8.20 -4.66 -23.14
N TYR A 183 7.29 -5.63 -23.04
CA TYR A 183 7.24 -6.59 -21.93
C TYR A 183 8.58 -7.28 -21.69
N SER A 184 9.29 -7.66 -22.76
CA SER A 184 10.60 -8.32 -22.69
C SER A 184 11.63 -7.47 -21.96
N SER A 185 11.72 -6.16 -22.26
CA SER A 185 12.66 -5.25 -21.62
C SER A 185 12.40 -5.14 -20.12
N VAL A 186 11.13 -5.01 -19.71
CA VAL A 186 10.73 -4.92 -18.30
C VAL A 186 11.02 -6.23 -17.57
N LEU A 187 10.70 -7.37 -18.19
CA LEU A 187 10.95 -8.68 -17.59
C LEU A 187 12.46 -8.94 -17.43
N THR A 188 13.27 -8.64 -18.44
CA THR A 188 14.72 -8.85 -18.38
C THR A 188 15.36 -8.00 -17.29
N THR A 189 14.99 -6.72 -17.17
CA THR A 189 15.53 -5.86 -16.10
C THR A 189 15.04 -6.30 -14.73
N LEU A 190 13.78 -6.70 -14.59
CA LEU A 190 13.25 -7.23 -13.34
C LEU A 190 14.01 -8.48 -12.89
N ILE A 191 14.24 -9.44 -13.79
CA ILE A 191 15.03 -10.65 -13.49
C ILE A 191 16.45 -10.26 -13.07
N ALA A 192 17.09 -9.34 -13.79
CA ALA A 192 18.43 -8.88 -13.45
C ALA A 192 18.49 -8.26 -12.04
N PHE A 193 17.53 -7.40 -11.69
CA PHE A 193 17.45 -6.81 -10.35
C PHE A 193 17.16 -7.84 -9.26
N VAL A 194 16.24 -8.78 -9.50
CA VAL A 194 15.91 -9.85 -8.54
C VAL A 194 17.13 -10.72 -8.28
N LEU A 195 17.84 -11.14 -9.32
CA LEU A 195 19.06 -11.94 -9.17
C LEU A 195 20.14 -11.15 -8.42
N PHE A 196 20.39 -9.91 -8.83
CA PHE A 196 21.41 -9.06 -8.21
C PHE A 196 21.13 -8.83 -6.72
N TYR A 197 19.92 -8.41 -6.36
CA TYR A 197 19.55 -8.17 -4.96
C TYR A 197 19.49 -9.46 -4.14
N SER A 198 19.12 -10.59 -4.74
CA SER A 198 19.15 -11.89 -4.06
C SER A 198 20.58 -12.30 -3.71
N VAL A 199 21.54 -12.11 -4.63
CA VAL A 199 22.97 -12.37 -4.36
C VAL A 199 23.48 -11.48 -3.23
N LEU A 200 23.16 -10.17 -3.28
CA LEU A 200 23.54 -9.25 -2.21
C LEU A 200 22.94 -9.64 -0.86
N ALA A 201 21.66 -10.02 -0.81
CA ALA A 201 20.99 -10.46 0.41
C ALA A 201 21.63 -11.73 0.99
N VAL A 202 22.00 -12.71 0.15
CA VAL A 202 22.70 -13.92 0.60
C VAL A 202 24.07 -13.58 1.18
N VAL A 203 24.86 -12.76 0.49
CA VAL A 203 26.19 -12.33 0.97
C VAL A 203 26.07 -11.58 2.29
N ASP A 204 25.10 -10.66 2.41
CA ASP A 204 24.88 -9.87 3.61
C ASP A 204 24.50 -10.74 4.81
N VAL A 205 23.55 -11.66 4.65
CA VAL A 205 23.17 -12.61 5.71
C VAL A 205 24.35 -13.49 6.12
N LEU A 206 25.17 -13.97 5.18
CA LEU A 206 26.36 -14.77 5.49
C LEU A 206 27.38 -13.96 6.29
N LEU A 207 27.64 -12.71 5.92
CA LEU A 207 28.55 -11.82 6.64
C LEU A 207 28.01 -11.49 8.03
N MET A 208 26.72 -11.16 8.14
CA MET A 208 26.05 -10.89 9.40
C MET A 208 26.18 -12.07 10.36
N ILE A 209 25.89 -13.29 9.91
CA ILE A 209 26.05 -14.51 10.72
C ILE A 209 27.51 -14.72 11.10
N LYS A 210 28.46 -14.52 10.18
CA LYS A 210 29.90 -14.68 10.44
C LYS A 210 30.37 -13.76 11.56
N TYR A 211 30.03 -12.47 11.50
CA TYR A 211 30.46 -11.49 12.50
C TYR A 211 29.71 -11.60 13.83
N VAL A 212 28.41 -11.93 13.81
CA VAL A 212 27.64 -12.21 15.03
C VAL A 212 28.23 -13.41 15.78
N LYS A 213 28.64 -14.48 15.07
CA LYS A 213 29.27 -15.66 15.69
C LYS A 213 30.71 -15.42 16.16
N LEU A 214 31.45 -14.53 15.51
CA LEU A 214 32.81 -14.18 15.92
C LEU A 214 32.81 -13.51 17.31
N GLY A 215 31.78 -12.70 17.59
CA GLY A 215 31.66 -11.96 18.84
C GLY A 215 32.73 -10.87 19.01
N PRO A 216 32.62 -10.05 20.08
CA PRO A 216 33.49 -8.88 20.27
C PRO A 216 34.94 -9.25 20.62
N VAL A 217 35.16 -10.37 21.33
CA VAL A 217 36.49 -10.74 21.86
C VAL A 217 37.44 -11.16 20.74
N ALA A 218 36.98 -11.97 19.79
CA ALA A 218 37.81 -12.42 18.66
C ALA A 218 37.93 -11.37 17.55
N ALA A 219 37.02 -10.38 17.50
CA ALA A 219 37.12 -9.25 16.59
C ALA A 219 38.18 -8.23 17.06
N LEU A 220 38.26 -7.98 18.36
CA LEU A 220 39.24 -7.05 18.96
C LEU A 220 40.65 -7.64 19.04
N SER A 221 40.80 -8.95 19.26
CA SER A 221 42.13 -9.61 19.35
C SER A 221 42.84 -9.79 18.01
N LYS A 222 42.21 -9.44 16.88
CA LYS A 222 42.79 -9.50 15.53
C LYS A 222 43.30 -8.14 15.04
N GLY A 223 43.14 -7.09 15.85
CA GLY A 223 43.58 -5.72 15.58
C GLY A 223 44.88 -5.31 16.30
N GLU A 224 45.48 -6.22 17.07
CA GLU A 224 46.87 -6.13 17.60
C GLU A 224 47.77 -7.06 16.78
#